data_AF-X0XLU0-F1
#
_entry.id   AF-X0XLU0-F1
#
_cell.length_a   1.000
_cell.length_b   1.000
_cell.length_c   1.000
_cell.angle_alpha   90.00
_cell.angle_beta   90.00
_cell.angle_gamma   90.00
#
_symmetry.space_group_name_H-M   'P 1'
#
loop_
_entity.id
_entity.type
_entity.pdbx_description
1 polymer ?
#
loop_
_entity_poly.entity_id
_entity_poly.type
_entity_poly.pdbx_seq_one_letter_code
_entity_poly.pdbx_strand_id
1 'polypeptide(L)'
;YKKWKELERTVKKGGKAVWILAPWFKRVKVEKDQENEEKKVLHGFFSVPVFDISQTEGEPIKRGITVGSDIDFEELRKATEKAGWTVVFKPLEIATGGYVTSENGEITLNSNLDETENVGTLIHEWVHKELKHPNNGTPARVAEQQAETATYLVCKVLGIQRKSVFYLKSWGLSENILKDFGKVNKVSKKIISALATAKPTRAKEQLHEHTPRKV
;
A
#
# COMPACT_ATOMS: atom_id res chain seq x y z
N TYR A 1 1.47 -11.94 22.13
CA TYR A 1 0.10 -12.44 22.38
C TYR A 1 -0.93 -11.32 22.56
N LYS A 2 -0.83 -10.45 23.58
CA LYS A 2 -1.82 -9.36 23.82
C LYS A 2 -2.07 -8.47 22.60
N LYS A 3 -1.00 -8.06 21.91
CA LYS A 3 -1.12 -7.21 20.72
C LYS A 3 -1.96 -7.82 19.60
N TRP A 4 -1.90 -9.15 19.42
CA TRP A 4 -2.72 -9.83 18.42
C TRP A 4 -4.20 -9.74 18.76
N LYS A 5 -4.57 -9.87 20.05
CA LYS A 5 -5.96 -9.70 20.49
C LYS A 5 -6.49 -8.28 20.25
N GLU A 6 -5.66 -7.26 20.45
CA GLU A 6 -6.03 -5.86 20.12
C GLU A 6 -6.26 -5.65 18.63
N LEU A 7 -5.64 -6.47 17.78
CA LEU A 7 -5.83 -6.47 16.33
C LEU A 7 -6.89 -7.49 15.89
N GLU A 8 -7.72 -7.98 16.82
CA GLU A 8 -8.78 -8.96 16.53
C GLU A 8 -8.25 -10.27 15.92
N ARG A 9 -7.03 -10.66 16.30
CA ARG A 9 -6.35 -11.90 15.88
C ARG A 9 -5.93 -12.76 17.07
N THR A 10 -5.92 -14.07 16.85
CA THR A 10 -5.49 -15.07 17.82
C THR A 10 -4.36 -15.92 17.25
N VAL A 11 -3.39 -16.29 18.08
CA VAL A 11 -2.32 -17.21 17.68
C VAL A 11 -2.89 -18.62 17.58
N LYS A 12 -2.67 -19.29 16.44
CA LYS A 12 -3.12 -20.67 16.20
C LYS A 12 -2.51 -21.62 17.23
N LYS A 13 -3.27 -22.67 17.59
CA LYS A 13 -2.77 -23.72 18.48
C LYS A 13 -1.49 -24.34 17.91
N GLY A 14 -0.43 -24.43 18.73
CA GLY A 14 0.87 -24.95 18.31
C GLY A 14 1.81 -23.93 17.64
N GLY A 15 1.43 -22.66 17.57
CA GLY A 15 2.32 -21.58 17.10
C GLY A 15 3.60 -21.49 17.91
N LYS A 16 4.75 -21.34 17.24
CA LYS A 16 6.08 -21.25 17.86
C LYS A 16 6.47 -19.78 18.02
N ALA A 17 6.78 -19.36 19.23
CA ALA A 17 7.20 -18.00 19.51
C ALA A 17 8.63 -17.74 19.01
N VAL A 18 8.84 -16.54 18.46
CA VAL A 18 10.16 -15.95 18.26
C VAL A 18 10.41 -14.98 19.43
N TRP A 19 11.56 -15.08 20.08
CA TRP A 19 11.90 -14.23 21.22
C TRP A 19 12.69 -13.02 20.76
N ILE A 20 12.25 -11.81 21.15
CA ILE A 20 12.92 -10.54 20.86
C ILE A 20 13.20 -9.77 22.14
N LEU A 21 14.16 -8.86 22.11
CA LEU A 21 14.41 -7.91 23.20
C LEU A 21 13.50 -6.68 23.06
N ALA A 22 12.67 -6.42 24.06
CA ALA A 22 11.84 -5.22 24.13
C ALA A 22 12.38 -4.23 25.17
N PRO A 23 12.32 -2.92 24.91
CA PRO A 23 12.78 -1.90 25.84
C PRO A 23 11.85 -1.80 27.06
N TRP A 24 12.45 -1.66 28.23
CA TRP A 24 11.76 -1.38 29.49
C TRP A 24 12.07 0.05 29.94
N PHE A 25 11.03 0.85 30.14
CA PHE A 25 11.14 2.25 30.57
C PHE A 25 10.69 2.42 32.02
N LYS A 26 11.43 3.21 32.79
CA LYS A 26 11.06 3.65 34.13
C LYS A 26 10.62 5.12 34.09
N ARG A 27 9.56 5.47 34.82
CA ARG A 27 9.17 6.87 35.02
C ARG A 27 10.02 7.46 36.13
N VAL A 28 10.65 8.59 35.87
CA VAL A 28 11.46 9.34 36.83
C VAL A 28 10.93 10.77 36.87
N LYS A 29 10.65 11.28 38.07
CA LYS A 29 10.30 12.69 38.26
C LYS A 29 11.57 13.51 38.18
N VAL A 30 11.58 14.55 37.36
CA VAL A 30 12.70 15.48 37.25
C VAL A 30 12.18 16.84 37.68
N GLU A 31 12.73 17.37 38.77
CA GLU A 31 12.46 18.74 39.18
C GLU A 31 13.23 19.68 38.24
N LYS A 32 12.50 20.48 37.47
CA LYS A 32 13.03 21.61 36.72
C LYS A 32 12.10 22.80 36.93
N ASP A 33 12.66 23.90 37.45
CA ASP A 33 12.08 25.25 37.45
C ASP A 33 10.55 25.30 37.67
N GLN A 34 10.11 24.82 38.84
CA GLN A 34 8.72 24.88 39.34
C GLN A 34 7.68 24.05 38.57
N GLU A 35 8.08 23.21 37.61
CA GLU A 35 7.18 22.28 36.91
C GLU A 35 7.63 20.81 37.12
N ASN A 36 6.71 19.96 37.59
CA ASN A 36 6.96 18.54 37.79
C ASN A 36 6.81 17.80 36.46
N GLU A 37 7.90 17.62 35.71
CA GLU A 37 7.91 16.78 34.51
C GLU A 37 8.19 15.31 34.85
N GLU A 38 7.29 14.40 34.44
CA GLU A 38 7.58 12.96 34.42
C GLU A 38 8.32 12.57 33.14
N LYS A 39 9.57 12.10 33.26
CA LYS A 39 10.36 11.59 32.11
C LYS A 39 10.40 10.07 32.09
N LYS A 40 10.20 9.49 30.90
CA LYS A 40 10.43 8.06 30.65
C LYS A 40 11.91 7.86 30.31
N VAL A 41 12.62 7.14 31.17
CA VAL A 41 14.03 6.81 30.97
C VAL A 41 14.15 5.33 30.59
N LEU A 42 14.90 5.03 29.54
CA LEU A 42 15.21 3.64 29.16
C LEU A 42 16.02 2.99 30.29
N HIS A 43 15.50 1.92 30.87
CA HIS A 43 16.09 1.25 32.01
C HIS A 43 16.82 -0.04 31.63
N GLY A 44 16.38 -0.70 30.55
CA GLY A 44 17.00 -1.91 30.03
C GLY A 44 16.14 -2.57 28.97
N PHE A 45 16.42 -3.84 28.70
CA PHE A 45 15.66 -4.68 27.77
C PHE A 45 15.28 -6.00 28.44
N PHE A 46 14.16 -6.58 28.05
CA PHE A 46 13.73 -7.91 28.48
C PHE A 46 13.21 -8.72 27.30
N SER A 47 13.31 -10.04 27.40
CA SER A 47 12.87 -10.94 26.34
C SER A 47 11.34 -11.05 26.31
N VAL A 48 10.74 -10.87 25.14
CA VAL A 48 9.30 -11.02 24.92
C VAL A 48 9.01 -11.93 23.73
N PRO A 49 7.97 -12.78 23.81
CA PRO A 49 7.57 -13.64 22.71
C PRO A 49 6.69 -12.89 21.71
N VAL A 50 7.10 -12.92 20.44
CA VAL A 50 6.30 -12.52 19.27
C VAL A 50 5.97 -13.74 18.43
N PHE A 51 4.93 -13.63 17.60
CA PHE A 51 4.49 -14.70 16.71
C PHE A 51 4.40 -14.13 15.31
N ASP A 52 4.75 -14.93 14.31
CA ASP A 52 4.58 -14.53 12.93
C ASP A 52 3.08 -14.46 12.57
N ILE A 53 2.72 -13.55 11.68
CA ILE A 53 1.34 -13.35 11.26
C ILE A 53 0.73 -14.60 10.63
N SER A 54 1.51 -15.42 9.90
CA SER A 54 1.07 -16.69 9.31
C SER A 54 0.62 -17.71 10.37
N GLN A 55 1.12 -17.56 11.60
CA GLN A 55 0.77 -18.38 12.77
C GLN A 55 -0.45 -17.83 13.52
N THR A 56 -1.14 -16.84 12.98
CA THR A 56 -2.34 -16.24 13.59
C THR A 56 -3.58 -16.42 12.69
N GLU A 57 -4.76 -16.36 13.29
CA GLU A 57 -6.07 -16.37 12.66
C GLU A 57 -6.91 -15.19 13.15
N GLY A 58 -7.83 -14.70 12.32
CA GLY A 58 -8.64 -13.51 12.61
C GLY A 58 -8.62 -12.50 11.45
N GLU A 59 -9.06 -11.28 11.74
CA GLU A 59 -9.28 -10.25 10.73
C GLU A 59 -7.98 -9.83 10.02
N PRO A 60 -7.99 -9.64 8.68
CA PRO A 60 -6.85 -9.10 7.95
C PRO A 60 -6.41 -7.75 8.52
N ILE A 61 -5.13 -7.44 8.36
CA ILE A 61 -4.53 -6.23 8.94
C ILE A 61 -4.53 -5.10 7.92
N LYS A 62 -4.77 -3.88 8.40
CA LYS A 62 -4.69 -2.68 7.57
C LYS A 62 -3.30 -2.04 7.70
N ARG A 63 -2.67 -1.70 6.58
CA ARG A 63 -1.50 -0.78 6.59
C ARG A 63 -1.94 0.68 6.68
N GLY A 64 -3.16 0.98 6.23
CA GLY A 64 -3.69 2.33 6.14
C GLY A 64 -3.11 3.11 4.96
N ILE A 65 -2.65 2.42 3.90
CA ILE A 65 -2.25 3.01 2.62
C ILE A 65 -3.51 3.25 1.79
N THR A 66 -4.35 2.24 1.58
CA THR A 66 -5.65 2.39 0.93
C THR A 66 -6.72 2.31 2.00
N VAL A 67 -7.44 3.41 2.22
CA VAL A 67 -8.36 3.57 3.35
C VAL A 67 -9.84 3.52 2.95
N GLY A 68 -10.14 3.55 1.65
CA GLY A 68 -11.50 3.45 1.15
C GLY A 68 -11.56 3.25 -0.37
N SER A 69 -12.51 2.44 -0.84
CA SER A 69 -12.76 2.16 -2.25
C SER A 69 -14.21 1.69 -2.42
N ASP A 70 -14.92 2.26 -3.40
CA ASP A 70 -16.22 1.73 -3.87
C ASP A 70 -16.05 0.67 -4.97
N ILE A 71 -14.81 0.36 -5.36
CA ILE A 71 -14.51 -0.72 -6.30
C ILE A 71 -14.48 -2.03 -5.52
N ASP A 72 -15.27 -2.99 -5.98
CA ASP A 72 -15.22 -4.36 -5.51
C ASP A 72 -13.88 -5.01 -5.92
N PHE A 73 -13.22 -5.64 -4.96
CA PHE A 73 -11.90 -6.22 -5.19
C PHE A 73 -11.95 -7.35 -6.23
N GLU A 74 -13.00 -8.18 -6.23
CA GLU A 74 -13.13 -9.32 -7.13
C GLU A 74 -13.44 -8.86 -8.57
N GLU A 75 -14.20 -7.78 -8.77
CA GLU A 75 -14.35 -7.13 -10.07
C GLU A 75 -13.00 -6.63 -10.62
N LEU A 76 -12.21 -5.95 -9.79
CA LEU A 76 -10.86 -5.50 -10.15
C LEU A 76 -9.95 -6.67 -10.50
N ARG A 77 -10.01 -7.75 -9.71
CA ARG A 77 -9.25 -8.98 -9.97
C ARG A 77 -9.62 -9.59 -11.32
N LYS A 78 -10.92 -9.77 -11.61
CA LYS A 78 -11.39 -10.29 -12.90
C LYS A 78 -10.96 -9.42 -14.08
N ALA A 79 -11.01 -8.10 -13.93
CA ALA A 79 -10.53 -7.18 -14.97
C ALA A 79 -9.02 -7.33 -15.21
N THR A 80 -8.24 -7.54 -14.14
CA THR A 80 -6.80 -7.79 -14.20
C THR A 80 -6.48 -9.12 -14.89
N GLU A 81 -7.21 -10.18 -14.54
CA GLU A 81 -7.08 -11.51 -15.17
C GLU A 81 -7.48 -11.50 -16.64
N LYS A 82 -8.55 -10.79 -17.00
CA LYS A 82 -8.95 -10.56 -18.40
C LYS A 82 -7.90 -9.78 -19.20
N ALA A 83 -7.10 -8.93 -18.54
CA ALA A 83 -5.98 -8.24 -19.16
C ALA A 83 -4.74 -9.14 -19.38
N GLY A 84 -4.81 -10.41 -18.94
CA GLY A 84 -3.76 -11.42 -19.13
C GLY A 84 -2.86 -11.63 -17.91
N TRP A 85 -3.26 -11.13 -16.73
CA TRP A 85 -2.44 -11.19 -15.51
C TRP A 85 -3.10 -12.04 -14.42
N THR A 86 -2.47 -13.14 -14.03
CA THR A 86 -2.95 -14.01 -12.95
C THR A 86 -2.74 -13.34 -11.59
N VAL A 87 -3.77 -13.29 -10.75
CA VAL A 87 -3.66 -12.76 -9.38
C VAL A 87 -3.61 -13.92 -8.40
N VAL A 88 -2.56 -13.96 -7.57
CA VAL A 88 -2.40 -14.96 -6.51
C VAL A 88 -2.19 -14.30 -5.16
N PHE A 89 -2.44 -15.05 -4.10
CA PHE A 89 -2.30 -14.59 -2.72
C PHE A 89 -1.28 -15.42 -1.97
N LYS A 90 -0.38 -14.76 -1.25
CA LYS A 90 0.59 -15.39 -0.34
C LYS A 90 0.67 -14.59 0.95
N PRO A 91 0.92 -15.23 2.10
CA PRO A 91 1.23 -14.48 3.31
C PRO A 91 2.58 -13.79 3.14
N LEU A 92 2.60 -12.46 3.18
CA LEU A 92 3.82 -11.63 3.12
C LEU A 92 3.93 -10.77 4.38
N GLU A 93 5.11 -10.18 4.59
CA GLU A 93 5.28 -9.15 5.62
C GLU A 93 4.25 -8.02 5.45
N ILE A 94 3.70 -7.52 6.55
CA ILE A 94 2.64 -6.49 6.50
C ILE A 94 3.11 -5.25 5.74
N ALA A 95 4.40 -4.89 5.76
CA ALA A 95 4.91 -3.75 4.99
C ALA A 95 4.80 -3.97 3.46
N THR A 96 4.93 -5.22 3.02
CA THR A 96 4.90 -5.62 1.61
C THR A 96 3.46 -5.90 1.19
N GLY A 97 2.92 -5.02 0.34
CA GLY A 97 1.54 -5.18 -0.15
C GLY A 97 1.40 -6.30 -1.16
N GLY A 98 2.36 -6.38 -2.06
CA GLY A 98 2.39 -7.33 -3.16
C GLY A 98 3.70 -7.17 -3.90
N TYR A 99 3.86 -7.95 -4.96
CA TYR A 99 4.98 -7.81 -5.88
C TYR A 99 4.67 -8.46 -7.23
N VAL A 100 5.48 -8.10 -8.21
CA VAL A 100 5.60 -8.79 -9.50
C VAL A 100 7.03 -9.25 -9.74
N THR A 101 7.20 -10.44 -10.32
CA THR A 101 8.50 -10.90 -10.80
C THR A 101 8.65 -10.68 -12.31
N SER A 102 9.90 -10.72 -12.77
CA SER A 102 10.32 -10.58 -14.15
C SER A 102 9.80 -11.68 -15.09
N GLU A 103 9.53 -12.87 -14.58
CA GLU A 103 9.43 -14.07 -15.43
C GLU A 103 8.00 -14.52 -15.72
N ASN A 104 7.00 -14.13 -14.91
CA ASN A 104 5.66 -14.72 -14.98
C ASN A 104 4.58 -13.68 -15.19
N GLY A 105 3.46 -14.06 -15.82
CA GLY A 105 2.22 -13.26 -15.91
C GLY A 105 1.47 -13.11 -14.59
N GLU A 106 2.15 -13.28 -13.44
CA GLU A 106 1.56 -13.35 -12.10
C GLU A 106 1.78 -12.05 -11.32
N ILE A 107 0.75 -11.62 -10.61
CA ILE A 107 0.75 -10.59 -9.58
C ILE A 107 0.48 -11.28 -8.25
N THR A 108 1.44 -11.21 -7.31
CA THR A 108 1.25 -11.75 -5.96
C THR A 108 0.79 -10.63 -5.03
N LEU A 109 -0.31 -10.84 -4.32
CA LEU A 109 -0.82 -9.96 -3.28
C LEU A 109 -0.64 -10.58 -1.89
N ASN A 110 -0.53 -9.72 -0.88
CA ASN A 110 -0.41 -10.15 0.50
C ASN A 110 -1.76 -10.58 1.06
N SER A 111 -1.89 -11.87 1.37
CA SER A 111 -3.10 -12.45 1.97
C SER A 111 -3.36 -11.98 3.41
N ASN A 112 -2.41 -11.28 4.03
CA ASN A 112 -2.57 -10.72 5.36
C ASN A 112 -3.26 -9.35 5.36
N LEU A 113 -3.45 -8.73 4.19
CA LEU A 113 -4.10 -7.43 4.04
C LEU A 113 -5.57 -7.60 3.69
N ASP A 114 -6.39 -6.64 4.13
CA ASP A 114 -7.80 -6.62 3.76
C ASP A 114 -8.00 -6.30 2.26
N GLU A 115 -9.20 -6.54 1.76
CA GLU A 115 -9.53 -6.32 0.35
C GLU A 115 -9.38 -4.86 -0.08
N THR A 116 -9.68 -3.89 0.80
CA THR A 116 -9.53 -2.45 0.49
C THR A 116 -8.05 -2.09 0.29
N GLU A 117 -7.17 -2.58 1.15
CA GLU A 117 -5.72 -2.47 1.01
C GLU A 117 -5.22 -3.15 -0.27
N ASN A 118 -5.77 -4.31 -0.59
CA ASN A 118 -5.42 -5.07 -1.78
C ASN A 118 -5.93 -4.44 -3.08
N VAL A 119 -7.02 -3.65 -3.07
CA VAL A 119 -7.46 -2.87 -4.26
C VAL A 119 -6.35 -1.93 -4.74
N GLY A 120 -5.82 -1.09 -3.85
CA GLY A 120 -4.74 -0.18 -4.22
C GLY A 120 -3.49 -0.94 -4.65
N THR A 121 -3.12 -1.97 -3.89
CA THR A 121 -1.95 -2.80 -4.19
C THR A 121 -2.05 -3.46 -5.56
N LEU A 122 -3.19 -4.06 -5.90
CA LEU A 122 -3.39 -4.72 -7.18
C LEU A 122 -3.27 -3.75 -8.36
N ILE A 123 -3.81 -2.53 -8.23
CA ILE A 123 -3.64 -1.50 -9.26
C ILE A 123 -2.15 -1.15 -9.42
N HIS A 124 -1.40 -1.06 -8.32
CA HIS A 124 0.05 -0.77 -8.33
C HIS A 124 0.83 -1.87 -9.07
N GLU A 125 0.62 -3.12 -8.68
CA GLU A 125 1.29 -4.25 -9.33
C GLU A 125 0.88 -4.42 -10.79
N TRP A 126 -0.38 -4.16 -11.14
CA TRP A 126 -0.84 -4.16 -12.52
C TRP A 126 -0.14 -3.06 -13.34
N VAL A 127 0.03 -1.86 -12.79
CA VAL A 127 0.81 -0.81 -13.45
C VAL A 127 2.26 -1.27 -13.72
N HIS A 128 2.90 -1.94 -12.76
CA HIS A 128 4.23 -2.52 -12.99
C HIS A 128 4.26 -3.50 -14.16
N LYS A 129 3.25 -4.38 -14.29
CA LYS A 129 3.14 -5.30 -15.43
C LYS A 129 2.99 -4.57 -16.75
N GLU A 130 2.12 -3.57 -16.82
CA GLU A 130 1.87 -2.79 -18.04
C GLU A 130 3.09 -1.98 -18.48
N LEU A 131 3.89 -1.49 -17.53
CA LEU A 131 5.16 -0.82 -17.79
C LEU A 131 6.33 -1.80 -18.03
N LYS A 132 6.10 -3.11 -17.88
CA LYS A 132 7.11 -4.18 -17.98
C LYS A 132 8.25 -4.01 -16.97
N HIS A 133 7.94 -3.55 -15.76
CA HIS A 133 8.89 -3.52 -14.65
C HIS A 133 9.12 -4.93 -14.08
N PRO A 134 10.34 -5.25 -13.63
CA PRO A 134 11.58 -4.47 -13.75
C PRO A 134 12.35 -4.67 -15.08
N ASN A 135 11.83 -5.46 -16.01
CA ASN A 135 12.55 -5.93 -17.21
C ASN A 135 12.87 -4.87 -18.27
N ASN A 136 12.27 -3.69 -18.20
CA ASN A 136 12.45 -2.64 -19.20
C ASN A 136 13.75 -1.82 -19.01
N GLY A 137 14.61 -2.20 -18.06
CA GLY A 137 15.89 -1.51 -17.78
C GLY A 137 15.74 -0.19 -17.01
N THR A 138 14.52 0.17 -16.59
CA THR A 138 14.26 1.36 -15.79
C THR A 138 14.85 1.16 -14.38
N PRO A 139 15.64 2.12 -13.85
CA PRO A 139 16.14 2.04 -12.49
C PRO A 139 15.00 1.86 -11.49
N ALA A 140 15.15 0.98 -10.50
CA ALA A 140 14.09 0.61 -9.57
C ALA A 140 13.37 1.82 -8.96
N ARG A 141 14.12 2.85 -8.53
CA ARG A 141 13.55 4.10 -8.01
C ARG A 141 12.65 4.82 -9.00
N VAL A 142 13.00 4.85 -10.28
CA VAL A 142 12.20 5.48 -11.34
C VAL A 142 10.98 4.61 -11.66
N ALA A 143 11.14 3.29 -11.65
CA ALA A 143 10.04 2.34 -11.86
C ALA A 143 8.95 2.48 -10.79
N GLU A 144 9.33 2.59 -9.51
CA GLU A 144 8.39 2.86 -8.41
C GLU A 144 7.73 4.24 -8.54
N GLN A 145 8.48 5.28 -8.92
CA GLN A 145 7.91 6.62 -9.16
C GLN A 145 6.86 6.59 -10.28
N GLN A 146 7.15 5.90 -11.39
CA GLN A 146 6.20 5.74 -12.49
C GLN A 146 4.97 4.95 -12.05
N ALA A 147 5.16 3.85 -11.32
CA ALA A 147 4.08 3.01 -10.84
C ALA A 147 3.15 3.77 -9.89
N GLU A 148 3.70 4.36 -8.83
CA GLU A 148 2.91 5.15 -7.87
C GLU A 148 2.21 6.34 -8.52
N THR A 149 2.85 7.00 -9.50
CA THR A 149 2.21 8.12 -10.23
C THR A 149 1.01 7.64 -11.04
N ALA A 150 1.17 6.56 -11.80
CA ALA A 150 0.07 6.00 -12.59
C ALA A 150 -1.05 5.47 -11.70
N THR A 151 -0.72 4.81 -10.60
CA THR A 151 -1.70 4.31 -9.64
C THR A 151 -2.43 5.44 -8.94
N TYR A 152 -1.74 6.52 -8.55
CA TYR A 152 -2.38 7.71 -8.00
C TYR A 152 -3.43 8.29 -8.97
N LEU A 153 -3.09 8.41 -10.25
CA LEU A 153 -4.03 8.89 -11.27
C LEU A 153 -5.25 7.96 -11.42
N VAL A 154 -5.04 6.65 -11.49
CA VAL A 154 -6.12 5.66 -11.55
C VAL A 154 -7.02 5.76 -10.32
N CYS A 155 -6.44 5.72 -9.12
CA CYS A 155 -7.17 5.86 -7.87
C CYS A 155 -7.96 7.17 -7.80
N LYS A 156 -7.37 8.28 -8.22
CA LYS A 156 -8.02 9.60 -8.20
C LYS A 156 -9.24 9.65 -9.10
N VAL A 157 -9.14 9.09 -10.32
CA VAL A 157 -10.26 9.05 -11.28
C VAL A 157 -11.38 8.13 -10.77
N LEU A 158 -11.04 7.04 -10.10
CA LEU A 158 -12.00 6.05 -9.62
C LEU A 158 -12.49 6.30 -8.19
N GLY A 159 -12.09 7.41 -7.56
CA GLY A 159 -12.52 7.77 -6.20
C GLY A 159 -11.91 6.91 -5.08
N ILE A 160 -10.84 6.15 -5.35
CA ILE A 160 -10.15 5.34 -4.33
C ILE A 160 -9.33 6.24 -3.43
N GLN A 161 -9.57 6.15 -2.12
CA GLN A 161 -8.83 6.89 -1.10
C GLN A 161 -7.53 6.15 -0.77
N ARG A 162 -6.44 6.52 -1.46
CA ARG A 162 -5.09 5.99 -1.24
C ARG A 162 -4.12 7.10 -0.86
N LYS A 163 -3.32 6.85 0.18
CA LYS A 163 -2.14 7.65 0.51
C LYS A 163 -1.05 7.33 -0.51
N SER A 164 -0.60 8.34 -1.26
CA SER A 164 0.57 8.20 -2.13
C SER A 164 1.83 8.58 -1.37
N VAL A 165 2.83 7.70 -1.40
CA VAL A 165 4.14 7.94 -0.76
C VAL A 165 4.90 9.06 -1.48
N PHE A 166 4.66 9.27 -2.79
CA PHE A 166 5.38 10.25 -3.60
C PHE A 166 4.74 11.63 -3.69
N TYR A 167 3.47 11.79 -3.30
CA TYR A 167 2.79 13.09 -3.42
C TYR A 167 3.17 14.10 -2.30
N LEU A 168 3.91 13.66 -1.28
CA LEU A 168 4.46 14.52 -0.23
C LEU A 168 5.87 15.00 -0.59
N LYS A 169 5.94 16.08 -1.38
CA LYS A 169 6.90 17.21 -1.29
C LYS A 169 8.41 17.02 -1.01
N SER A 170 9.00 15.81 -0.96
CA SER A 170 10.35 15.64 -0.41
C SER A 170 11.34 14.81 -1.23
N TRP A 171 10.97 14.29 -2.39
CA TRP A 171 11.94 13.63 -3.26
C TRP A 171 11.77 14.21 -4.63
N GLY A 172 12.77 15.01 -5.06
CA GLY A 172 12.80 15.59 -6.39
C GLY A 172 12.34 14.56 -7.41
N LEU A 173 11.19 14.84 -8.02
CA LEU A 173 10.70 14.07 -9.16
C LEU A 173 11.89 14.02 -10.11
N SER A 174 12.37 12.82 -10.43
CA SER A 174 13.47 12.70 -11.38
C SER A 174 13.03 13.41 -12.67
N GLU A 175 13.90 14.17 -13.33
CA GLU A 175 13.57 14.80 -14.63
C GLU A 175 13.01 13.79 -15.65
N ASN A 176 13.30 12.51 -15.42
CA ASN A 176 12.80 11.37 -16.17
C ASN A 176 11.27 11.18 -16.07
N ILE A 177 10.60 11.53 -14.96
CA ILE A 177 9.14 11.33 -14.86
C ILE A 177 8.36 12.18 -15.86
N LEU A 178 8.84 13.40 -16.15
CA LEU A 178 8.19 14.27 -17.14
C LEU A 178 8.34 13.69 -18.55
N LYS A 179 9.50 13.10 -18.86
CA LYS A 179 9.74 12.38 -20.12
C LYS A 179 8.89 11.12 -20.24
N ASP A 180 8.66 10.44 -19.12
CA ASP A 180 7.87 9.20 -19.06
C ASP A 180 6.37 9.43 -18.83
N PHE A 181 5.91 10.67 -18.66
CA PHE A 181 4.50 10.97 -18.38
C PHE A 181 3.58 10.46 -19.47
N GLY A 182 4.03 10.43 -20.73
CA GLY A 182 3.29 9.81 -21.83
C GLY A 182 3.00 8.32 -21.62
N LYS A 183 3.98 7.56 -21.12
CA LYS A 183 3.82 6.12 -20.80
C LYS A 183 2.90 5.93 -19.60
N VAL A 184 3.14 6.69 -18.53
CA VAL A 184 2.32 6.69 -17.30
C VAL A 184 0.86 6.97 -17.65
N ASN A 185 0.59 8.05 -18.38
CA ASN A 185 -0.76 8.43 -18.80
C ASN A 185 -1.42 7.36 -19.70
N LYS A 186 -0.66 6.74 -20.62
CA LYS A 186 -1.17 5.65 -21.47
C LYS A 186 -1.61 4.45 -20.63
N VAL A 187 -0.79 4.03 -19.66
CA VAL A 187 -1.09 2.91 -18.77
C VAL A 187 -2.27 3.24 -17.85
N SER A 188 -2.30 4.43 -17.26
CA SER A 188 -3.43 4.88 -16.43
C SER A 188 -4.74 4.83 -17.22
N LYS A 189 -4.77 5.36 -18.46
CA LYS A 189 -5.95 5.29 -19.32
C LYS A 189 -6.36 3.86 -19.63
N LYS A 190 -5.41 2.98 -19.94
CA LYS A 190 -5.69 1.55 -20.22
C LYS A 190 -6.41 0.89 -19.03
N ILE A 191 -5.87 1.06 -17.82
CA ILE A 191 -6.44 0.47 -16.60
C ILE A 191 -7.80 1.10 -16.28
N ILE A 192 -7.93 2.43 -16.37
CA ILE A 192 -9.20 3.13 -16.17
C ILE A 192 -10.25 2.60 -17.15
N SER A 193 -9.93 2.45 -18.43
CA SER A 193 -10.87 1.91 -19.43
C SER A 193 -11.27 0.47 -19.13
N ALA A 194 -10.32 -0.39 -18.73
CA ALA A 194 -10.62 -1.77 -18.36
C ALA A 194 -11.59 -1.83 -17.17
N LEU A 195 -11.42 -0.96 -16.17
CA LEU A 195 -12.28 -0.89 -15.00
C LEU A 195 -13.60 -0.16 -15.23
N ALA A 196 -13.63 0.82 -16.15
CA ALA A 196 -14.85 1.51 -16.55
C ALA A 196 -15.82 0.58 -17.29
N THR A 197 -15.33 -0.43 -18.02
CA THR A 197 -16.21 -1.44 -18.63
C THR A 197 -16.89 -2.37 -17.63
N ALA A 198 -16.46 -2.36 -16.35
CA ALA A 198 -17.06 -3.13 -15.26
C ALA A 198 -18.14 -2.34 -14.48
N LYS A 199 -18.24 -1.01 -14.65
CA LYS A 199 -19.25 -0.16 -13.99
C LYS A 199 -20.06 0.65 -15.02
N PRO A 200 -21.40 0.70 -14.93
CA PRO A 200 -22.16 1.78 -15.56
C PRO A 200 -21.83 3.11 -14.86
N THR A 201 -20.99 3.90 -15.53
CA THR A 201 -20.66 5.33 -15.38
C THR A 201 -21.38 6.11 -14.27
N ARG A 202 -20.60 6.62 -13.31
CA ARG A 202 -20.86 7.91 -12.66
C ARG A 202 -19.58 8.75 -12.62
N ALA A 203 -19.13 9.20 -13.78
CA ALA A 203 -17.99 10.11 -13.91
C ALA A 203 -18.31 11.21 -14.93
N LYS A 204 -19.17 12.15 -14.53
CA LYS A 204 -19.31 13.46 -15.18
C LYS A 204 -19.64 14.50 -14.11
N GLU A 205 -18.69 14.85 -13.25
CA GLU A 205 -18.88 16.07 -12.44
C GLU A 205 -17.62 16.73 -11.84
N GLN A 206 -16.39 16.28 -12.12
CA GLN A 206 -15.20 16.90 -11.52
C GLN A 206 -14.08 17.26 -12.49
N LEU A 207 -14.42 17.81 -13.66
CA LEU A 207 -13.42 18.40 -14.58
C LEU A 207 -13.71 19.83 -15.03
N HIS A 208 -14.69 20.51 -14.43
CA HIS A 208 -14.90 21.95 -14.64
C HIS A 208 -14.79 22.71 -13.32
N GLU A 209 -13.56 22.99 -12.89
CA GLU A 209 -13.25 24.22 -12.16
C GLU A 209 -11.73 24.41 -12.10
N HIS A 210 -11.17 24.98 -13.17
CA HIS A 210 -9.98 25.82 -13.10
C HIS A 210 -9.83 26.58 -14.42
N THR A 211 -10.68 27.59 -14.61
CA THR A 211 -10.38 28.67 -15.55
C THR A 211 -9.65 29.76 -14.76
N PRO A 212 -8.42 30.16 -15.13
CA PRO A 212 -7.73 31.21 -14.41
C PRO A 212 -8.43 32.55 -14.67
N ARG A 213 -8.80 33.23 -13.58
CA ARG A 213 -9.26 34.62 -13.60
C ARG A 213 -8.08 35.49 -14.07
N LYS A 214 -8.20 36.09 -15.26
CA LYS A 214 -7.34 37.19 -15.68
C LYS A 214 -7.64 38.39 -14.78
N VAL A 215 -6.59 39.01 -14.25
CA VAL A 215 -6.57 40.41 -13.81
C VAL A 215 -5.77 41.18 -14.85
#